data_AF-A0A1F1E9K5-F1
#
_entry.id   AF-A0A1F1E9K5-F1
#
_cell.length_a   1.000
_cell.length_b   1.000
_cell.length_c   1.000
_cell.angle_alpha   90.00
_cell.angle_beta   90.00
_cell.angle_gamma   90.00
#
_symmetry.space_group_name_H-M   'P 1'
#
loop_
_entity.id
_entity.type
_entity.pdbx_description
1 polymer ?
#
loop_
_entity_poly.entity_id
_entity_poly.type
_entity_poly.pdbx_seq_one_letter_code
_entity_poly.pdbx_strand_id
1 'polypeptide(L)'
;MENKQNSDDVLEALNFETQVNARASRKQTFLYFLIAIFGAGSIVAMNLLPKGAPLAAFLVVFLVVICAIAIVVERKKKTRPALRQDPLNQPKADRRYMLGVFIMLSPMLFNPFIKGNVVAVVVVAAVWACGAFWALQSGALDLQKRAVGNA
;
A
#
# COMPACT_ATOMS: atom_id res chain seq x y z
N MET A 1 -37.12 15.81 -27.74
CA MET A 1 -37.16 15.09 -26.45
C MET A 1 -35.96 14.15 -26.29
N GLU A 2 -35.44 13.59 -27.37
CA GLU A 2 -34.27 12.68 -27.41
C GLU A 2 -32.96 13.25 -26.83
N ASN A 3 -32.68 14.54 -27.03
CA ASN A 3 -31.45 15.18 -26.54
C ASN A 3 -31.39 15.29 -24.99
N LYS A 4 -32.54 15.41 -24.32
CA LYS A 4 -32.62 15.50 -22.85
C LYS A 4 -32.44 14.13 -22.20
N GLN A 5 -32.94 13.08 -22.84
CA GLN A 5 -32.76 11.71 -22.37
C GLN A 5 -31.29 11.28 -22.45
N ASN A 6 -30.59 11.62 -23.54
CA ASN A 6 -29.16 11.35 -23.68
C ASN A 6 -28.30 12.10 -22.64
N SER A 7 -28.65 13.35 -22.31
CA SER A 7 -27.92 14.10 -21.27
C SER A 7 -28.12 13.51 -19.87
N ASP A 8 -29.33 13.03 -19.56
CA ASP A 8 -29.64 12.42 -18.27
C ASP A 8 -28.93 11.05 -18.12
N ASP A 9 -28.90 10.25 -19.19
CA ASP A 9 -28.19 8.96 -19.24
C ASP A 9 -26.65 9.13 -19.08
N VAL A 10 -26.06 10.16 -19.72
CA VAL A 10 -24.63 10.49 -19.55
C VAL A 10 -24.33 10.94 -18.13
N LEU A 11 -25.21 11.73 -17.51
CA LEU A 11 -25.04 12.18 -16.13
C LEU A 11 -25.14 11.02 -15.13
N GLU A 12 -26.06 10.08 -15.36
CA GLU A 12 -26.19 8.86 -14.58
C GLU A 12 -24.96 7.97 -14.72
N ALA A 13 -24.45 7.79 -15.94
CA ALA A 13 -23.22 7.04 -16.19
C ALA A 13 -22.00 7.66 -15.50
N LEU A 14 -21.84 8.99 -15.57
CA LEU A 14 -20.78 9.73 -14.87
C LEU A 14 -20.90 9.60 -13.35
N ASN A 15 -22.13 9.68 -12.81
CA ASN A 15 -22.39 9.51 -11.38
C ASN A 15 -22.08 8.07 -10.93
N PHE A 16 -22.45 7.08 -11.73
CA PHE A 16 -22.14 5.68 -11.47
C PHE A 16 -20.63 5.43 -11.48
N GLU A 17 -19.91 5.95 -12.48
CA GLU A 17 -18.45 5.85 -12.55
C GLU A 17 -17.78 6.52 -11.35
N THR A 18 -18.23 7.72 -10.98
CA THR A 18 -17.74 8.45 -9.80
C THR A 18 -17.97 7.65 -8.51
N GLN A 19 -19.15 7.06 -8.34
CA GLN A 19 -19.47 6.21 -7.18
C GLN A 19 -18.64 4.93 -7.15
N VAL A 20 -18.45 4.27 -8.28
CA VAL A 20 -17.63 3.06 -8.40
C VAL A 20 -16.17 3.38 -8.08
N ASN A 21 -15.63 4.47 -8.63
CA ASN A 21 -14.27 4.93 -8.37
C ASN A 21 -14.07 5.33 -6.90
N ALA A 22 -15.03 6.03 -6.29
CA ALA A 22 -14.99 6.40 -4.88
C ALA A 22 -15.04 5.15 -3.96
N ARG A 23 -15.82 4.13 -4.32
CA ARG A 23 -15.89 2.87 -3.56
C ARG A 23 -14.60 2.06 -3.70
N ALA A 24 -14.04 1.99 -4.91
CA ALA A 24 -12.77 1.32 -5.17
C ALA A 24 -11.61 1.99 -4.43
N SER A 25 -11.54 3.33 -4.46
CA SER A 25 -10.51 4.09 -3.73
C SER A 25 -10.64 3.92 -2.22
N ARG A 26 -11.87 3.94 -1.68
CA ARG A 26 -12.11 3.71 -0.24
C ARG A 26 -11.64 2.31 0.20
N LYS A 27 -11.96 1.27 -0.57
CA LYS A 27 -11.48 -0.10 -0.31
C LYS A 27 -9.95 -0.18 -0.34
N GLN A 28 -9.32 0.51 -1.29
CA GLN A 28 -7.86 0.54 -1.41
C GLN A 28 -7.19 1.26 -0.23
N THR A 29 -7.70 2.42 0.18
CA THR A 29 -7.21 3.14 1.37
C THR A 29 -7.34 2.27 2.63
N PHE A 30 -8.46 1.56 2.78
CA PHE A 30 -8.67 0.65 3.90
C PHE A 30 -7.66 -0.50 3.93
N LEU A 31 -7.34 -1.07 2.77
CA LEU A 31 -6.31 -2.10 2.65
C LEU A 31 -4.92 -1.58 3.03
N TYR A 32 -4.55 -0.38 2.57
CA TYR A 32 -3.28 0.24 2.95
C TYR A 32 -3.18 0.54 4.44
N PHE A 33 -4.29 0.96 5.04
CA PHE A 33 -4.40 1.15 6.49
C PHE A 33 -4.19 -0.17 7.25
N LEU A 34 -4.82 -1.25 6.81
CA LEU A 34 -4.63 -2.59 7.39
C LEU A 34 -3.16 -3.05 7.27
N ILE A 35 -2.52 -2.85 6.11
CA ILE A 35 -1.11 -3.19 5.91
C ILE A 35 -0.22 -2.41 6.88
N ALA A 36 -0.46 -1.11 7.03
CA ALA A 36 0.33 -0.26 7.92
C ALA A 36 0.19 -0.68 9.40
N ILE A 37 -1.03 -0.91 9.88
CA ILE A 37 -1.27 -1.38 11.25
C ILE A 37 -0.66 -2.75 11.47
N PHE A 38 -0.87 -3.68 10.53
CA PHE A 38 -0.38 -5.03 10.66
C PHE A 38 1.15 -5.11 10.67
N GLY A 39 1.81 -4.32 9.81
CA GLY A 39 3.25 -4.19 9.81
C GLY A 39 3.80 -3.56 11.10
N ALA A 40 3.15 -2.53 11.64
CA ALA A 40 3.53 -1.96 12.93
C ALA A 40 3.34 -2.96 14.09
N GLY A 41 2.21 -3.66 14.12
CA GLY A 41 1.97 -4.75 15.08
C GLY A 41 3.03 -5.84 14.99
N SER A 42 3.53 -6.11 13.78
CA SER A 42 4.62 -7.05 13.55
C SER A 42 5.94 -6.60 14.17
N ILE A 43 6.29 -5.32 14.03
CA ILE A 43 7.50 -4.74 14.64
C ILE A 43 7.45 -4.86 16.17
N VAL A 44 6.30 -4.55 16.75
CA VAL A 44 6.05 -4.66 18.20
C VAL A 44 6.15 -6.12 18.65
N ALA A 45 5.45 -7.02 17.95
CA ALA A 45 5.44 -8.44 18.24
C ALA A 45 6.86 -9.04 18.23
N MET A 46 7.66 -8.77 17.19
CA MET A 46 9.02 -9.30 17.06
C MET A 46 9.99 -8.82 18.14
N ASN A 47 9.72 -7.66 18.75
CA ASN A 47 10.62 -7.07 19.75
C ASN A 47 10.16 -7.29 21.19
N LEU A 48 8.86 -7.48 21.43
CA LEU A 48 8.27 -7.58 22.78
C LEU A 48 7.77 -8.97 23.13
N LEU A 49 7.53 -9.86 22.16
CA LEU A 49 7.10 -11.22 22.49
C LEU A 49 8.26 -11.97 23.17
N PRO A 50 8.00 -12.65 24.31
CA PRO A 50 8.99 -13.45 24.99
C PRO A 50 9.50 -14.58 24.08
N LYS A 51 10.77 -14.94 24.22
CA LYS A 51 11.37 -16.09 23.52
C LYS A 51 10.59 -17.35 23.92
N GLY A 52 9.74 -17.86 23.02
CA GLY A 52 8.84 -18.99 23.28
C GLY A 52 7.35 -18.70 23.09
N ALA A 53 6.95 -17.44 22.85
CA ALA A 53 5.63 -17.14 22.30
C ALA A 53 5.43 -17.90 20.97
N PRO A 54 4.19 -18.27 20.60
CA PRO A 54 3.92 -19.07 19.40
C PRO A 54 4.21 -18.24 18.14
N LEU A 55 5.49 -18.16 17.78
CA LEU A 55 6.01 -17.51 16.59
C LEU A 55 5.34 -18.10 15.33
N ALA A 56 4.95 -19.37 15.40
CA ALA A 56 4.12 -20.04 14.41
C ALA A 56 2.75 -19.38 14.22
N ALA A 57 2.04 -19.00 15.29
CA ALA A 57 0.74 -18.32 15.18
C ALA A 57 0.90 -16.95 14.53
N PHE A 58 1.95 -16.21 14.91
CA PHE A 58 2.29 -14.94 14.28
C PHE A 58 2.62 -15.10 12.79
N LEU A 59 3.43 -16.10 12.42
CA LEU A 59 3.76 -16.41 11.04
C LEU A 59 2.54 -16.84 10.20
N VAL A 60 1.60 -17.58 10.78
CA VAL A 60 0.35 -17.98 10.09
C VAL A 60 -0.49 -16.74 9.77
N VAL A 61 -0.69 -15.84 10.74
CA VAL A 61 -1.42 -14.59 10.48
C VAL A 61 -0.68 -13.73 9.45
N PHE A 62 0.67 -13.70 9.51
CA PHE A 62 1.51 -12.99 8.54
C PHE A 62 1.34 -13.54 7.11
N LEU A 63 1.35 -14.87 6.96
CA LEU A 63 1.12 -15.55 5.67
C LEU A 63 -0.28 -15.27 5.12
N VAL A 64 -1.31 -15.31 5.97
CA VAL A 64 -2.69 -15.00 5.57
C VAL A 64 -2.82 -13.56 5.07
N VAL A 65 -2.17 -12.61 5.74
CA VAL A 65 -2.18 -11.20 5.31
C VAL A 65 -1.41 -11.02 4.00
N ILE A 66 -0.24 -11.65 3.83
CA ILE A 66 0.48 -11.62 2.55
C ILE A 66 -0.36 -12.22 1.42
N CYS A 67 -1.00 -13.37 1.65
CA CYS A 67 -1.90 -13.99 0.67
C CYS A 67 -3.09 -13.07 0.34
N ALA A 68 -3.68 -12.40 1.33
CA ALA A 68 -4.77 -11.45 1.10
C ALA A 68 -4.30 -10.26 0.25
N ILE A 69 -3.10 -9.72 0.52
CA ILE A 69 -2.48 -8.65 -0.28
C ILE A 69 -2.21 -9.14 -1.71
N ALA A 70 -1.64 -10.34 -1.87
CA ALA A 70 -1.36 -10.93 -3.18
C ALA A 70 -2.64 -11.10 -4.01
N ILE A 71 -3.71 -11.62 -3.42
CA ILE A 71 -5.02 -11.76 -4.07
C ILE A 71 -5.58 -10.40 -4.49
N VAL A 72 -5.47 -9.37 -3.65
CA VAL A 72 -5.90 -8.01 -3.99
C VAL A 72 -5.08 -7.44 -5.16
N VAL A 73 -3.76 -7.64 -5.15
CA VAL A 73 -2.85 -7.17 -6.20
C VAL A 73 -3.11 -7.91 -7.51
N GLU A 74 -3.33 -9.23 -7.48
CA GLU A 74 -3.71 -10.01 -8.66
C GLU A 74 -5.04 -9.57 -9.25
N ARG A 75 -6.03 -9.23 -8.40
CA ARG A 75 -7.30 -8.68 -8.88
C ARG A 75 -7.15 -7.32 -9.58
N LYS A 76 -6.07 -6.57 -9.33
CA LYS A 76 -5.71 -5.35 -10.07
C LYS A 76 -5.05 -5.61 -11.42
N LYS A 77 -4.44 -6.78 -11.65
CA LYS A 77 -3.77 -7.14 -12.93
C LYS A 77 -4.71 -7.37 -14.11
N LYS A 78 -6.04 -7.23 -13.95
CA LYS A 78 -6.99 -7.33 -15.07
C LYS A 78 -6.94 -6.16 -16.04
N THR A 79 -6.20 -5.09 -15.75
CA THR A 79 -5.76 -4.16 -16.78
C THR A 79 -4.53 -4.77 -17.45
N ARG A 80 -4.67 -5.12 -18.73
CA ARG A 80 -3.53 -5.46 -19.61
C ARG A 80 -2.42 -4.44 -19.32
N PRO A 81 -1.22 -4.84 -18.87
CA PRO A 81 -0.09 -3.92 -18.95
C PRO A 81 -0.05 -3.50 -20.42
N ALA A 82 -0.11 -2.20 -20.70
CA ALA A 82 0.08 -1.76 -22.07
C ALA A 82 1.44 -2.33 -22.48
N LEU A 83 1.43 -3.38 -23.33
CA LEU A 83 2.60 -4.07 -23.87
C LEU A 83 3.43 -3.15 -24.81
N ARG A 84 3.27 -1.83 -24.65
CA ARG A 84 3.92 -0.73 -25.33
C ARG A 84 4.63 0.17 -24.30
N GLN A 85 5.23 -0.43 -23.27
CA GLN A 85 6.30 0.25 -22.55
C GLN A 85 7.59 -0.09 -23.31
N ASP A 86 8.16 0.91 -23.97
CA ASP A 86 9.48 0.80 -24.57
C ASP A 86 10.48 0.41 -23.45
N PRO A 87 11.18 -0.73 -23.55
CA PRO A 87 12.10 -1.19 -22.51
C PRO A 87 13.19 -0.17 -22.17
N LEU A 88 13.51 0.73 -23.11
CA LEU A 88 14.51 1.77 -22.96
C LEU A 88 13.97 3.05 -22.28
N ASN A 89 12.66 3.20 -22.16
CA ASN A 89 12.01 4.41 -21.63
C ASN A 89 11.19 4.13 -20.37
N GLN A 90 11.76 3.33 -19.46
CA GLN A 90 11.13 3.05 -18.16
C GLN A 90 11.19 4.27 -17.23
N PRO A 91 10.16 4.51 -16.42
CA PRO A 91 10.17 5.60 -15.44
C PRO A 91 11.31 5.43 -14.44
N LYS A 92 12.20 6.43 -14.35
CA LYS A 92 13.35 6.40 -13.44
C LYS A 92 12.89 6.53 -11.98
N ALA A 93 13.66 5.92 -11.08
CA ALA A 93 13.47 6.06 -9.64
C ALA A 93 13.74 7.51 -9.19
N ASP A 94 12.68 8.21 -8.77
CA ASP A 94 12.76 9.57 -8.22
C ASP A 94 12.99 9.54 -6.68
N ARG A 95 13.36 10.68 -6.09
CA ARG A 95 13.60 10.84 -4.64
C ARG A 95 12.43 10.35 -3.79
N ARG A 96 11.18 10.58 -4.24
CA ARG A 96 9.97 10.08 -3.56
C ARG A 96 9.89 8.55 -3.59
N TYR A 97 10.34 7.91 -4.66
CA TYR A 97 10.40 6.45 -4.76
C TYR A 97 11.46 5.89 -3.81
N MET A 98 12.66 6.47 -3.82
CA MET A 98 13.73 6.09 -2.89
C MET A 98 13.31 6.23 -1.43
N LEU A 99 12.58 7.30 -1.08
CA LEU A 99 12.04 7.49 0.27
C LEU A 99 10.99 6.43 0.64
N GLY A 100 10.07 6.10 -0.27
CA GLY A 100 9.09 5.03 -0.04
C GLY A 100 9.76 3.67 0.19
N VAL A 101 10.78 3.34 -0.61
CA VAL A 101 11.58 2.11 -0.46
C VAL A 101 12.32 2.11 0.87
N PHE A 102 12.97 3.23 1.23
CA PHE A 102 13.67 3.37 2.50
C PHE A 102 12.73 3.15 3.69
N ILE A 103 11.54 3.75 3.68
CA ILE A 103 10.52 3.53 4.72
C ILE A 103 10.14 2.06 4.81
N MET A 104 9.91 1.37 3.70
CA MET A 104 9.55 -0.06 3.73
C MET A 104 10.66 -0.95 4.29
N LEU A 105 11.94 -0.59 4.08
CA LEU A 105 13.10 -1.33 4.59
C LEU A 105 13.55 -0.90 5.98
N SER A 106 13.10 0.26 6.46
CA SER A 106 13.56 0.85 7.72
C SER A 106 13.41 -0.07 8.94
N PRO A 107 12.36 -0.91 9.08
CA PRO A 107 12.26 -1.80 10.23
C PRO A 107 13.45 -2.76 10.34
N MET A 108 13.98 -3.24 9.22
CA MET A 108 15.13 -4.15 9.20
C MET A 108 16.43 -3.43 9.60
N LEU A 109 16.58 -2.17 9.20
CA LEU A 109 17.75 -1.35 9.48
C LEU A 109 17.80 -0.88 10.94
N PHE A 110 16.64 -0.51 11.51
CA PHE A 110 16.55 0.06 12.85
C PHE A 110 16.30 -0.99 13.95
N ASN A 111 15.94 -2.23 13.61
CA ASN A 111 15.68 -3.30 14.58
C ASN A 111 16.79 -3.51 15.64
N PRO A 112 18.09 -3.49 15.28
CA PRO A 112 19.15 -3.68 16.27
C PRO A 112 19.22 -2.58 17.33
N PHE A 113 18.79 -1.36 16.99
CA PHE A 113 18.92 -0.17 17.82
C PHE A 113 17.75 0.05 18.78
N ILE A 114 16.60 -0.57 18.50
CA ILE A 114 15.36 -0.42 19.28
C ILE A 114 15.11 -1.60 20.23
N LYS A 115 15.85 -2.70 20.07
CA LYS A 115 15.65 -3.94 20.80
C LYS A 115 15.85 -3.76 22.30
N GLY A 116 14.86 -4.18 23.08
CA GLY A 116 14.91 -4.12 24.56
C GLY A 116 14.38 -2.81 25.18
N ASN A 117 14.04 -1.79 24.37
CA ASN A 117 13.37 -0.58 24.85
C ASN A 117 11.93 -0.52 24.32
N VAL A 118 10.96 -0.79 25.19
CA VAL A 118 9.53 -0.83 24.85
C VAL A 118 9.04 0.47 24.24
N VAL A 119 9.44 1.61 24.81
CA VAL A 119 9.02 2.94 24.33
C VAL A 119 9.59 3.18 22.93
N ALA A 120 10.86 2.87 22.71
CA ALA A 120 11.49 3.02 21.40
C ALA A 120 10.80 2.14 20.33
N VAL A 121 10.47 0.89 20.66
CA VAL A 121 9.78 -0.04 19.75
C VAL A 121 8.41 0.50 19.35
N VAL A 122 7.62 0.98 20.32
CA VAL A 122 6.26 1.51 20.04
C VAL A 122 6.33 2.78 19.19
N VAL A 123 7.24 3.71 19.52
CA VAL A 123 7.42 4.95 18.75
C VAL A 123 7.85 4.64 17.31
N VAL A 124 8.83 3.75 17.13
CA VAL A 124 9.31 3.37 15.79
C VAL A 124 8.21 2.65 15.00
N ALA A 125 7.44 1.77 15.62
CA ALA A 125 6.31 1.10 14.97
C ALA A 125 5.23 2.11 14.53
N ALA A 126 4.90 3.09 15.37
CA ALA A 126 3.91 4.12 15.04
C ALA A 126 4.38 5.03 13.89
N VAL A 127 5.62 5.52 13.96
CA VAL A 127 6.23 6.35 12.90
C VAL A 127 6.31 5.56 11.60
N TRP A 128 6.67 4.28 11.68
CA TRP A 128 6.71 3.41 10.51
C TRP A 128 5.33 3.19 9.89
N ALA A 129 4.29 2.94 10.68
CA ALA A 129 2.92 2.81 10.16
C ALA A 129 2.48 4.07 9.41
N CYS A 130 2.73 5.25 9.97
CA CYS A 130 2.44 6.52 9.31
C CYS A 130 3.19 6.65 7.97
N GLY A 131 4.49 6.34 7.97
CA GLY A 131 5.31 6.36 6.76
C GLY A 131 4.87 5.36 5.71
N ALA A 132 4.57 4.12 6.10
CA ALA A 132 4.14 3.05 5.21
C ALA A 132 2.76 3.36 4.61
N PHE A 133 1.83 3.86 5.42
CA PHE A 133 0.52 4.32 4.94
C PHE A 133 0.67 5.45 3.94
N TRP A 134 1.50 6.46 4.25
CA TRP A 134 1.79 7.54 3.31
C TRP A 134 2.40 7.02 2.01
N ALA A 135 3.39 6.12 2.07
CA ALA A 135 4.07 5.61 0.90
C ALA A 135 3.13 4.82 -0.03
N LEU A 136 2.20 4.05 0.56
CA LEU A 136 1.19 3.30 -0.19
C LEU A 136 0.08 4.21 -0.76
N GLN A 137 -0.43 5.15 0.04
CA GLN A 137 -1.54 6.02 -0.36
C GLN A 137 -1.12 7.04 -1.43
N SER A 138 0.08 7.61 -1.31
CA SER A 138 0.61 8.59 -2.27
C SER A 138 1.02 7.98 -3.60
N GLY A 139 1.05 6.65 -3.70
CA GLY A 139 1.67 5.97 -4.84
C GLY A 139 3.18 6.15 -4.87
N ALA A 140 3.83 6.41 -3.72
CA ALA A 140 5.27 6.60 -3.64
C ALA A 140 6.08 5.36 -4.00
N LEU A 141 5.45 4.21 -4.18
CA LEU A 141 6.07 2.97 -4.66
C LEU A 141 5.67 2.61 -6.10
N ASP A 142 4.76 3.37 -6.71
CA ASP A 142 4.30 3.16 -8.08
C ASP A 142 5.07 4.09 -9.02
N LEU A 143 5.99 3.52 -9.81
CA LEU A 143 6.80 4.26 -10.78
C LEU A 143 5.98 4.63 -12.02
N GLN A 144 5.04 3.77 -12.43
CA GLN A 144 4.24 3.97 -13.63
C GLN A 144 3.22 5.10 -13.44
N LYS A 145 2.52 5.11 -12.29
CA LYS A 145 1.57 6.17 -11.96
C LYS A 145 2.23 7.55 -11.87
N ARG A 146 3.51 7.62 -11.50
CA ARG A 146 4.25 8.89 -11.40
C ARG A 146 4.88 9.35 -12.70
N ALA A 147 5.21 8.45 -13.62
CA ALA A 147 5.62 8.84 -14.97
C ALA A 147 4.53 9.62 -15.70
N VAL A 148 3.26 9.26 -15.49
CA VAL A 148 2.10 9.92 -16.12
C VAL A 148 1.82 11.30 -15.52
N GLY A 149 2.10 11.51 -14.22
CA GLY A 149 1.84 12.79 -13.54
C GLY A 149 2.96 13.84 -13.68
N ASN A 150 4.14 13.43 -14.16
CA ASN A 150 5.29 14.31 -14.41
C ASN A 150 5.53 14.57 -15.91
N ALA A 151 4.64 14.09 -16.78
CA ALA A 151 4.66 14.34 -18.23
C ALA A 151 3.84 15.58 -18.59
#